data_AF-A0A086P535-F1
#
_entry.id   AF-A0A086P535-F1
#
_cell.length_a   1.000
_cell.length_b   1.000
_cell.length_c   1.000
_cell.angle_alpha   90.00
_cell.angle_beta   90.00
_cell.angle_gamma   90.00
#
_symmetry.space_group_name_H-M   'P 1'
#
loop_
_entity.id
_entity.type
_entity.pdbx_description
1 polymer ?
#
loop_
_entity_poly.entity_id
_entity_poly.type
_entity_poly.pdbx_seq_one_letter_code
_entity_poly.pdbx_strand_id
1 'polypeptide(L)'
;MRHDPMLAILADLLRRVDGLAGERGHVSLVRLRDEVDQIRHVARAYQIDSVEGLADTLQSALSLQGTGPVILSYLDLMRDAIAAEMPDAQVIPMTIAVKPAAVAGSSLSL
;
A
#
# COMPACT_ATOMS: atom_id res chain seq x y z
N MET A 1 3.32 -7.65 28.52
CA MET A 1 3.48 -7.30 27.09
C MET A 1 2.63 -6.06 26.84
N ARG A 2 3.23 -4.88 26.68
CA ARG A 2 2.50 -3.66 26.31
C ARG A 2 1.99 -3.88 24.87
N HIS A 3 0.70 -4.15 24.70
CA HIS A 3 0.09 -4.04 23.38
C HIS A 3 0.10 -2.56 23.04
N ASP A 4 0.88 -2.18 22.03
CA ASP A 4 0.78 -0.85 21.49
C ASP A 4 -0.51 -0.81 20.65
N PRO A 5 -1.54 -0.04 21.07
CA PRO A 5 -2.83 -0.06 20.40
C PRO A 5 -2.71 0.37 18.94
N MET A 6 -1.78 1.27 18.62
CA MET A 6 -1.52 1.70 17.25
C MET A 6 -1.01 0.55 16.38
N LEU A 7 -0.08 -0.25 16.90
CA LEU A 7 0.46 -1.40 16.19
C LEU A 7 -0.63 -2.46 15.93
N ALA A 8 -1.56 -2.66 16.87
CA ALA A 8 -2.71 -3.54 16.65
C ALA A 8 -3.62 -3.07 15.51
N ILE A 9 -3.83 -1.75 15.39
CA ILE A 9 -4.63 -1.16 14.31
C ILE A 9 -3.92 -1.30 12.96
N LEU A 10 -2.62 -0.98 12.90
CA LEU A 10 -1.82 -1.14 11.68
C LEU A 10 -1.78 -2.60 11.23
N ALA A 11 -1.64 -3.55 12.16
CA ALA A 11 -1.67 -4.98 11.86
C ALA A 11 -3.05 -5.43 11.34
N ASP A 12 -4.15 -4.89 11.88
CA ASP A 12 -5.49 -5.18 11.37
C ASP A 12 -5.70 -4.63 9.96
N LEU A 13 -5.30 -3.38 9.71
CA LEU A 13 -5.35 -2.76 8.38
C LEU A 13 -4.55 -3.58 7.36
N LEU A 14 -3.32 -3.97 7.72
CA LEU A 14 -2.46 -4.79 6.88
C LEU A 14 -3.13 -6.12 6.53
N ARG A 15 -3.67 -6.82 7.53
CA ARG A 15 -4.39 -8.10 7.35
C ARG A 15 -5.58 -7.96 6.38
N ARG A 16 -6.31 -6.84 6.44
CA ARG A 16 -7.46 -6.57 5.56
C ARG A 16 -7.00 -6.33 4.12
N VAL A 17 -5.95 -5.52 3.93
CA VAL A 17 -5.35 -5.26 2.60
C VAL A 17 -4.80 -6.54 1.98
N ASP A 18 -4.02 -7.32 2.74
CA ASP A 18 -3.48 -8.61 2.28
C ASP A 18 -4.59 -9.63 1.96
N GLY A 19 -5.69 -9.62 2.74
CA GLY A 19 -6.86 -10.43 2.46
C GLY A 19 -7.49 -10.12 1.09
N LEU A 20 -7.66 -8.82 0.78
CA LEU A 20 -8.17 -8.38 -0.52
C LEU A 20 -7.22 -8.72 -1.67
N ALA A 21 -5.91 -8.55 -1.48
CA ALA A 21 -4.91 -8.87 -2.48
C ALA A 21 -4.83 -10.39 -2.74
N GLY A 22 -4.99 -11.20 -1.68
CA GLY A 22 -5.00 -12.66 -1.74
C GLY A 22 -6.17 -13.24 -2.54
N GLU A 23 -7.31 -12.58 -2.56
CA GLU A 23 -8.51 -13.02 -3.29
C GLU A 23 -8.42 -12.79 -4.82
N ARG A 24 -7.36 -12.14 -5.33
CA ARG A 24 -6.95 -12.07 -6.76
C ARG A 24 -8.07 -11.71 -7.77
N GLY A 25 -9.06 -10.92 -7.35
CA GLY A 25 -10.17 -10.49 -8.21
C GLY A 25 -11.44 -11.36 -8.14
N HIS A 26 -11.51 -12.33 -7.22
CA HIS A 26 -12.73 -13.09 -6.94
C HIS A 26 -13.67 -12.36 -5.96
N VAL A 27 -13.27 -11.18 -5.46
CA VAL A 27 -14.07 -10.33 -4.58
C VAL A 27 -15.12 -9.59 -5.40
N SER A 28 -16.38 -9.64 -4.95
CA SER A 28 -17.44 -8.84 -5.56
C SER A 28 -17.15 -7.35 -5.40
N LEU A 29 -17.48 -6.55 -6.41
CA LEU A 29 -17.27 -5.09 -6.37
C LEU A 29 -17.89 -4.44 -5.12
N VAL A 30 -19.05 -4.94 -4.67
CA VAL A 30 -19.73 -4.49 -3.45
C VAL A 30 -18.87 -4.74 -2.22
N ARG A 31 -18.38 -5.97 -2.03
CA ARG A 31 -17.51 -6.31 -0.89
C ARG A 31 -16.21 -5.53 -0.92
N LEU A 32 -15.63 -5.34 -2.11
CA LEU A 32 -14.41 -4.56 -2.26
C LEU A 32 -14.61 -3.09 -1.85
N ARG A 33 -15.72 -2.47 -2.27
CA ARG A 33 -16.04 -1.10 -1.88
C ARG A 33 -16.26 -0.96 -0.38
N ASP A 34 -16.94 -1.92 0.23
CA ASP A 34 -17.17 -1.96 1.69
C ASP A 34 -15.84 -2.04 2.45
N GLU A 35 -14.97 -2.96 2.06
CA GLU A 35 -13.67 -3.13 2.72
C GLU A 35 -12.78 -1.89 2.57
N VAL A 36 -12.74 -1.29 1.37
CA VAL A 36 -11.99 -0.05 1.10
C VAL A 36 -12.56 1.13 1.89
N ASP A 37 -13.89 1.25 2.01
CA ASP A 37 -14.53 2.29 2.83
C ASP A 37 -14.14 2.15 4.31
N GLN A 38 -14.19 0.93 4.83
CA GLN A 38 -13.82 0.64 6.19
C GLN A 38 -12.31 0.83 6.45
N ILE A 39 -11.43 0.57 5.46
CA ILE A 39 -10.00 0.92 5.53
C ILE A 39 -9.84 2.45 5.64
N ARG A 40 -10.51 3.21 4.78
CA ARG A 40 -10.48 4.68 4.81
C ARG A 40 -10.98 5.22 6.15
N HIS A 41 -12.09 4.68 6.65
CA HIS A 41 -12.68 5.10 7.91
C HIS A 41 -11.72 4.92 9.08
N VAL A 42 -11.05 3.76 9.18
CA VAL A 42 -10.06 3.48 10.22
C VAL A 42 -8.83 4.37 10.04
N ALA A 43 -8.28 4.48 8.83
CA ALA A 43 -7.12 5.33 8.56
C ALA A 43 -7.37 6.79 9.00
N ARG A 44 -8.54 7.33 8.67
CA ARG A 44 -8.96 8.68 9.07
C ARG A 44 -9.12 8.84 10.58
N ALA A 45 -9.67 7.82 11.25
CA ALA A 45 -9.85 7.84 12.71
C ALA A 45 -8.52 7.87 13.47
N TYR A 46 -7.46 7.31 12.87
CA TYR A 46 -6.11 7.24 13.46
C TYR A 46 -5.09 8.17 12.79
N GLN A 47 -5.55 9.08 11.92
CA GLN A 47 -4.71 10.09 11.22
C GLN A 47 -3.59 9.47 10.37
N ILE A 48 -3.87 8.36 9.71
CA ILE A 48 -2.96 7.69 8.78
C ILE A 48 -3.21 8.24 7.37
N ASP A 49 -2.79 9.49 7.13
CA ASP A 49 -3.14 10.28 5.94
C ASP A 49 -2.75 9.58 4.62
N SER A 50 -1.59 8.92 4.60
CA SER A 50 -1.10 8.19 3.42
C SER A 50 -2.05 7.06 3.00
N VAL A 51 -2.57 6.30 3.96
CA VAL A 51 -3.50 5.18 3.71
C VAL A 51 -4.90 5.71 3.38
N GLU A 52 -5.35 6.78 4.06
CA GLU A 52 -6.63 7.43 3.77
C GLU A 52 -6.68 7.93 2.31
N GLY A 53 -5.65 8.64 1.85
CA GLY A 53 -5.58 9.18 0.50
C GLY A 53 -5.56 8.10 -0.59
N LEU A 54 -4.83 7.01 -0.37
CA LEU A 54 -4.84 5.85 -1.26
C LEU A 54 -6.22 5.17 -1.29
N ALA A 55 -6.90 5.07 -0.15
CA ALA A 55 -8.23 4.45 -0.07
C ALA A 55 -9.29 5.28 -0.75
N ASP A 56 -9.25 6.60 -0.59
CA ASP A 56 -10.16 7.52 -1.28
C ASP A 56 -9.98 7.49 -2.81
N THR A 57 -8.71 7.45 -3.25
CA THR A 57 -8.36 7.33 -4.67
C THR A 57 -8.85 6.00 -5.26
N LEU A 58 -8.62 4.89 -4.54
CA LEU A 58 -9.11 3.57 -4.95
C LEU A 58 -10.65 3.55 -5.01
N GLN A 59 -11.34 4.14 -4.04
CA GLN A 59 -12.81 4.20 -4.02
C GLN A 59 -13.37 4.98 -5.22
N SER A 60 -12.70 6.06 -5.61
CA SER A 60 -13.01 6.83 -6.82
C SER A 60 -12.78 6.01 -8.09
N ALA A 61 -11.64 5.31 -8.18
CA ALA A 61 -11.34 4.43 -9.31
C ALA A 61 -12.35 3.28 -9.45
N LEU A 62 -12.75 2.65 -8.34
CA LEU A 62 -13.77 1.60 -8.30
C LEU A 62 -15.14 2.10 -8.77
N SER A 63 -15.47 3.35 -8.44
CA SER A 63 -16.74 3.97 -8.84
C SER A 63 -16.78 4.31 -10.34
N LEU A 64 -15.62 4.65 -10.93
CA LEU A 64 -15.48 5.02 -12.34
C LEU A 64 -15.27 3.82 -13.27
N GLN A 65 -14.42 2.87 -12.86
CA GLN A 65 -13.87 1.82 -13.73
C GLN A 65 -14.28 0.40 -13.31
N GLY A 66 -14.81 0.24 -12.09
CA GLY A 66 -15.13 -1.07 -11.53
C GLY A 66 -13.90 -1.90 -11.13
N THR A 67 -14.03 -3.22 -11.16
CA THR A 67 -12.97 -4.16 -10.78
C THR A 67 -11.91 -4.33 -11.87
N GLY A 68 -10.91 -3.44 -11.88
CA GLY A 68 -9.77 -3.46 -12.82
C GLY A 68 -8.44 -3.94 -12.22
N PRO A 69 -7.42 -4.22 -13.05
CA PRO A 69 -6.12 -4.72 -12.61
C PRO A 69 -5.36 -3.71 -11.71
N VAL A 70 -5.69 -2.42 -11.83
CA VAL A 70 -5.09 -1.34 -11.04
C VAL A 70 -5.37 -1.48 -9.53
N ILE A 71 -6.40 -2.23 -9.14
CA ILE A 71 -6.75 -2.46 -7.74
C ILE A 71 -5.57 -3.10 -7.00
N LEU A 72 -4.93 -4.09 -7.61
CA LEU A 72 -3.80 -4.78 -6.99
C LEU A 72 -2.63 -3.82 -6.77
N SER A 73 -2.40 -2.88 -7.68
CA SER A 73 -1.39 -1.83 -7.51
C SER A 73 -1.73 -0.90 -6.35
N TYR A 74 -2.99 -0.48 -6.21
CA TYR A 74 -3.42 0.35 -5.08
C TYR A 74 -3.34 -0.40 -3.74
N LEU A 75 -3.70 -1.68 -3.71
CA LEU A 75 -3.58 -2.52 -2.50
C LEU A 75 -2.10 -2.71 -2.11
N ASP A 76 -1.20 -2.88 -3.08
CA ASP A 76 0.24 -2.95 -2.82
C ASP A 76 0.78 -1.63 -2.27
N LEU A 77 0.36 -0.49 -2.82
CA LEU A 77 0.71 0.83 -2.29
C LEU A 77 0.18 1.06 -0.87
N MET A 78 -1.04 0.60 -0.56
CA MET A 78 -1.57 0.68 0.81
C MET A 78 -0.77 -0.17 1.78
N ARG A 79 -0.34 -1.36 1.35
CA ARG A 79 0.50 -2.26 2.14
C ARG A 79 1.83 -1.61 2.48
N ASP A 80 2.49 -0.99 1.52
CA ASP A 80 3.76 -0.27 1.71
C ASP A 80 3.58 0.93 2.66
N ALA A 81 2.52 1.71 2.47
CA ALA A 81 2.19 2.83 3.34
C ALA A 81 1.94 2.38 4.79
N ILE A 82 1.21 1.29 5.02
CA ILE A 82 0.98 0.75 6.38
C ILE A 82 2.30 0.26 6.99
N ALA A 83 3.15 -0.39 6.20
CA ALA A 83 4.45 -0.89 6.68
C ALA A 83 5.40 0.25 7.08
N ALA A 84 5.36 1.38 6.38
CA ALA A 84 6.15 2.57 6.71
C ALA A 84 5.73 3.21 8.05
N GLU A 85 4.46 3.10 8.42
CA GLU A 85 3.91 3.61 9.69
C GLU A 85 4.13 2.66 10.88
N MET A 86 4.45 1.39 10.61
CA MET A 86 4.79 0.44 11.67
C MET A 86 6.15 0.83 12.26
N PRO A 87 6.26 1.11 13.58
CA PRO A 87 7.53 1.40 14.19
C PRO A 87 8.46 0.20 13.98
N ASP A 88 9.66 0.48 13.47
CA ASP A 88 10.67 -0.47 13.01
C ASP A 88 11.01 -1.51 14.10
N ALA A 89 10.21 -2.55 14.18
CA ALA A 89 10.56 -3.77 14.89
C ALA A 89 11.37 -4.63 13.91
N GLN A 90 12.61 -4.21 13.66
CA GLN A 90 13.67 -4.94 12.97
C GLN A 90 13.51 -5.07 11.46
N VAL A 91 13.56 -3.95 10.73
CA VAL A 91 13.99 -3.98 9.34
C VAL A 91 15.53 -4.00 9.36
N ILE A 92 16.12 -5.19 9.25
CA ILE A 92 17.52 -5.29 8.79
C ILE A 92 17.46 -4.96 7.28
N PRO A 93 17.96 -3.79 6.83
CA PRO A 93 17.88 -3.46 5.43
C PRO A 93 18.91 -4.30 4.67
N MET A 94 18.47 -5.34 3.98
CA MET A 94 19.28 -5.92 2.90
C MET A 94 19.13 -5.00 1.69
N THR A 95 19.91 -3.92 1.68
CA THR A 95 20.02 -3.00 0.54
C THR A 95 20.54 -3.74 -0.69
N ILE A 96 19.69 -3.91 -1.71
CA ILE A 96 20.13 -4.31 -3.03
C ILE A 96 20.59 -3.05 -3.76
N ALA A 97 21.88 -2.73 -3.64
CA ALA A 97 22.50 -1.63 -4.38
C ALA A 97 22.74 -2.03 -5.84
N VAL A 98 21.80 -1.69 -6.73
CA VAL A 98 22.06 -1.74 -8.18
C VAL A 98 22.74 -0.45 -8.59
N LYS A 99 24.06 -0.50 -8.80
CA LYS A 99 24.88 0.59 -9.35
C LYS A 99 24.65 0.69 -10.87
N PRO A 100 24.18 1.83 -11.42
CA PRO A 100 24.15 2.02 -12.86
C PRO A 100 25.56 2.30 -13.39
N ALA A 101 26.02 1.47 -14.34
CA ALA A 101 27.26 1.70 -15.08
C ALA A 101 27.02 2.84 -16.08
N ALA A 102 27.64 3.98 -15.82
CA ALA A 102 27.64 5.13 -16.71
C ALA A 102 28.37 4.81 -18.02
N VAL A 103 27.64 4.98 -19.12
CA VAL A 103 28.13 5.03 -20.49
C VAL A 103 29.04 6.24 -20.70
N ALA A 104 30.33 6.01 -20.89
CA ALA A 104 31.28 7.03 -21.31
C ALA A 104 31.41 6.99 -22.85
N GLY A 105 30.69 7.89 -23.52
CA GLY A 105 30.95 8.25 -24.91
C GLY A 105 32.24 9.07 -24.98
N SER A 106 33.23 8.58 -25.72
CA SER A 106 34.49 9.31 -25.96
C SER A 106 34.26 10.50 -26.88
N SER A 107 34.60 11.69 -26.38
CA SER A 107 34.61 12.95 -27.11
C SER A 107 35.67 12.99 -28.21
N LEU A 108 35.29 13.59 -29.34
CA LEU A 108 36.16 14.02 -30.44
C LEU A 108 37.32 14.92 -29.96
N SER A 109 38.47 14.82 -30.63
CA SER A 109 39.43 15.92 -30.74
C SER A 109 40.02 15.93 -32.15
N LEU A 110 40.07 17.15 -32.71
CA LEU A 110 40.54 17.56 -34.02
C LEU A 110 42.05 17.32 -34.23
#